data_AF-A0A523KGJ9-F1
#
_entry.id   AF-A0A523KGJ9-F1
#
_cell.length_a   1.000
_cell.length_b   1.000
_cell.length_c   1.000
_cell.angle_alpha   90.00
_cell.angle_beta   90.00
_cell.angle_gamma   90.00
#
_symmetry.space_group_name_H-M   'P 1'
#
loop_
_entity.id
_entity.type
_entity.pdbx_description
1 polymer ?
#
loop_
_entity_poly.entity_id
_entity_poly.type
_entity_poly.pdbx_seq_one_letter_code
_entity_poly.pdbx_strand_id
1 'polypeptide(L)'
;MLNNEKNKNLFLEPIAVLVLSRSRKGFIRKNIQKRRSLPVQIIKDQKIVEDSWQRLVEITADEILPTGDIIVPFAYWLDNKEVLLKRDSKLGVCIDGDDETEEVAKDLKHFDLIALDFPAFTDGRAYSHACLLRERYNFQGELRAVGDVLRDQLFYMQRCGIDSFQLREDKDMEDALNAFTEISVKYQSAADGAEPVYKYR
;
A
#
# COMPACT_ATOMS: atom_id res chain seq x y z
N MET A 1 -5.70 -70.67 45.74
CA MET A 1 -7.15 -70.83 45.48
C MET A 1 -7.78 -69.45 45.45
N LEU A 2 -8.71 -69.25 44.50
CA LEU A 2 -9.56 -68.08 44.19
C LEU A 2 -8.86 -66.95 43.42
N ASN A 3 -9.03 -66.78 42.09
CA ASN A 3 -10.25 -66.45 41.30
C ASN A 3 -10.94 -65.15 41.78
N ASN A 4 -11.55 -64.31 40.96
CA ASN A 4 -11.63 -64.09 39.51
C ASN A 4 -12.59 -62.87 39.39
N GLU A 5 -12.39 -62.04 38.37
CA GLU A 5 -13.42 -61.37 37.57
C GLU A 5 -14.72 -60.75 38.17
N LYS A 6 -14.95 -59.51 37.68
CA LYS A 6 -16.20 -59.01 37.06
C LYS A 6 -17.46 -58.91 37.94
N ASN A 7 -18.05 -57.71 37.98
CA ASN A 7 -19.36 -57.43 37.33
C ASN A 7 -19.90 -56.03 37.69
N LYS A 8 -20.21 -55.22 36.66
CA LYS A 8 -21.56 -54.86 36.16
C LYS A 8 -22.09 -53.56 36.79
N ASN A 9 -22.11 -52.47 36.02
CA ASN A 9 -23.25 -51.99 35.24
C ASN A 9 -24.47 -51.64 36.10
N LEU A 10 -24.80 -50.34 36.20
CA LEU A 10 -26.15 -49.80 35.98
C LEU A 10 -26.04 -48.26 35.83
N PHE A 11 -26.14 -47.74 34.61
CA PHE A 11 -27.32 -47.03 34.06
C PHE A 11 -27.54 -45.61 34.61
N LEU A 12 -27.39 -44.61 33.74
CA LEU A 12 -28.41 -43.60 33.41
C LEU A 12 -27.86 -42.66 32.31
N GLU A 13 -28.08 -43.07 31.06
CA GLU A 13 -28.32 -42.17 29.91
C GLU A 13 -29.86 -42.14 29.71
N PRO A 14 -30.50 -41.26 28.89
CA PRO A 14 -29.99 -40.15 28.06
C PRO A 14 -30.86 -38.86 28.17
N ILE A 15 -30.37 -37.71 27.68
CA ILE A 15 -31.21 -36.83 26.84
C ILE A 15 -30.35 -36.35 25.68
N ALA A 16 -30.58 -36.99 24.52
CA ALA A 16 -30.12 -36.51 23.24
C ALA A 16 -30.89 -35.24 22.85
N VAL A 17 -30.18 -34.18 22.50
CA VAL A 17 -30.65 -33.22 21.49
C VAL A 17 -29.70 -33.32 20.30
N LEU A 18 -30.23 -33.98 19.28
CA LEU A 18 -29.66 -34.15 17.96
C LEU A 18 -29.97 -32.90 17.14
N VAL A 19 -28.94 -32.18 16.67
CA VAL A 19 -28.98 -31.54 15.35
C VAL A 19 -27.66 -31.80 14.65
N LEU A 20 -27.74 -32.68 13.64
CA LEU A 20 -26.70 -32.88 12.64
C LEU A 20 -26.49 -31.59 11.85
N SER A 21 -25.24 -31.32 11.44
CA SER A 21 -24.90 -31.27 10.01
C SER A 21 -23.50 -30.69 9.77
N ARG A 22 -22.62 -31.59 9.30
CA ARG A 22 -21.67 -31.40 8.19
C ARG A 22 -20.89 -30.07 8.14
N SER A 23 -19.57 -30.15 8.29
CA SER A 23 -18.68 -30.20 7.10
C SER A 23 -17.22 -30.19 7.54
N ARG A 24 -16.49 -31.26 7.17
CA ARG A 24 -15.03 -31.21 7.07
C ARG A 24 -14.70 -30.25 5.93
N LYS A 25 -14.08 -29.12 6.22
CA LYS A 25 -13.34 -28.37 5.20
C LYS A 25 -11.91 -28.18 5.68
N GLY A 26 -11.02 -28.67 4.83
CA GLY A 26 -9.60 -28.83 5.05
C GLY A 26 -8.94 -27.61 5.64
N PHE A 27 -8.09 -27.88 6.62
CA PHE A 27 -6.98 -27.03 6.98
C PHE A 27 -6.08 -26.91 5.74
N ILE A 28 -6.29 -25.85 4.94
CA ILE A 28 -5.43 -25.53 3.82
C ILE A 28 -4.09 -25.11 4.42
N ARG A 29 -3.09 -25.98 4.34
CA ARG A 29 -1.69 -25.54 4.40
C ARG A 29 -1.53 -24.51 3.29
N LYS A 30 -1.51 -23.22 3.62
CA LYS A 30 -1.09 -22.17 2.69
C LYS A 30 0.35 -22.50 2.33
N ASN A 31 0.48 -23.17 1.19
CA ASN A 31 1.73 -23.49 0.55
C ASN A 31 2.29 -22.13 0.10
N ILE A 32 3.09 -21.50 0.95
CA ILE A 32 3.89 -20.33 0.59
C ILE A 32 4.99 -20.89 -0.31
N GLN A 33 4.60 -21.25 -1.54
CA GLN A 33 5.54 -21.32 -2.64
C GLN A 33 6.08 -19.90 -2.74
N LYS A 34 7.30 -19.76 -2.25
CA LYS A 34 8.24 -18.70 -2.53
C LYS A 34 8.34 -18.57 -4.05
N ARG A 35 7.33 -17.96 -4.68
CA ARG A 35 7.46 -17.39 -6.01
C ARG A 35 8.68 -16.50 -5.85
N ARG A 36 9.72 -16.75 -6.65
CA ARG A 36 10.72 -15.73 -6.91
C ARG A 36 9.91 -14.56 -7.47
N SER A 37 9.48 -13.66 -6.59
CA SER A 37 8.91 -12.39 -6.99
C SER A 37 10.01 -11.76 -7.82
N LEU A 38 9.74 -11.57 -9.11
CA LEU A 38 10.55 -10.67 -9.90
C LEU A 38 10.66 -9.37 -9.11
N PRO A 39 11.82 -8.71 -9.08
CA PRO A 39 11.93 -7.42 -8.42
C PRO A 39 10.81 -6.54 -8.94
N VAL A 40 9.96 -6.05 -8.05
CA VAL A 40 8.86 -5.16 -8.43
C VAL A 40 9.55 -3.93 -9.02
N GLN A 41 9.33 -3.67 -10.30
CA GLN A 41 9.86 -2.48 -10.94
C GLN A 41 8.83 -1.36 -10.80
N ILE A 42 9.34 -0.14 -10.68
CA ILE A 42 8.54 1.08 -10.64
C ILE A 42 9.16 2.10 -11.57
N ILE A 43 8.36 3.09 -11.97
CA ILE A 43 8.89 4.27 -12.64
C ILE A 43 9.14 5.33 -11.58
N LYS A 44 10.38 5.80 -11.46
CA LYS A 44 10.75 6.90 -10.58
C LYS A 44 11.56 7.92 -11.35
N ASP A 45 11.21 9.20 -11.24
CA ASP A 45 11.88 10.29 -11.96
C ASP A 45 12.04 10.01 -13.47
N GLN A 46 10.99 9.44 -14.08
CA GLN A 46 10.95 9.00 -15.49
C GLN A 46 11.99 7.92 -15.84
N LYS A 47 12.40 7.09 -14.88
CA LYS A 47 13.31 5.97 -15.08
C LYS A 47 12.74 4.71 -14.43
N ILE A 48 12.93 3.57 -15.09
CA ILE A 48 12.59 2.28 -14.50
C ILE A 48 13.64 1.93 -13.46
N VAL A 49 13.21 1.69 -12.22
CA VAL A 49 14.07 1.31 -11.09
C VAL A 49 13.49 0.11 -10.34
N GLU A 50 14.34 -0.61 -9.63
CA GLU A 50 13.90 -1.68 -8.73
C GLU A 50 13.29 -1.09 -7.45
N ASP A 51 12.13 -1.59 -7.06
CA ASP A 51 11.46 -1.22 -5.82
C ASP A 51 11.99 -2.05 -4.65
N SER A 52 12.52 -1.36 -3.65
CA SER A 52 13.02 -1.94 -2.40
C SER A 52 12.00 -1.85 -1.27
N TRP A 53 10.89 -1.13 -1.48
CA TRP A 53 9.89 -0.89 -0.45
C TRP A 53 8.90 -2.04 -0.33
N GLN A 54 8.47 -2.32 0.90
CA GLN A 54 7.44 -3.31 1.19
C GLN A 54 6.18 -2.62 1.68
N ARG A 55 5.13 -2.60 0.84
CA ARG A 55 3.83 -2.04 1.21
C ARG A 55 2.98 -3.04 2.00
N LEU A 56 2.62 -2.67 3.22
CA LEU A 56 1.74 -3.42 4.11
C LEU A 56 0.33 -2.85 3.95
N VAL A 57 -0.61 -3.69 3.50
CA VAL A 57 -1.99 -3.26 3.20
C VAL A 57 -2.93 -3.57 4.36
N GLU A 58 -2.86 -4.79 4.85
CA GLU A 58 -3.63 -5.28 5.99
C GLU A 58 -2.62 -5.72 7.05
N ILE A 59 -2.29 -4.83 7.98
CA ILE A 59 -1.40 -5.13 9.11
C ILE A 59 -2.14 -4.89 10.41
N THR A 60 -2.06 -5.87 11.31
CA THR A 60 -2.57 -5.76 12.68
C THR A 60 -1.44 -5.44 13.67
N ALA A 61 -1.78 -4.88 14.84
CA ALA A 61 -0.79 -4.45 15.84
C ALA A 61 0.12 -5.59 16.35
N ASP A 62 -0.36 -6.83 16.31
CA ASP A 62 0.35 -8.01 16.82
C ASP A 62 1.25 -8.69 15.76
N GLU A 63 1.25 -8.20 14.52
CA GLU A 63 2.06 -8.76 13.45
C GLU A 63 3.52 -8.29 13.49
N ILE A 64 4.43 -9.22 13.20
CA ILE A 64 5.86 -8.92 13.15
C ILE A 64 6.14 -8.08 11.90
N LEU A 65 6.54 -6.82 12.12
CA LEU A 65 6.95 -5.92 11.04
C LEU A 65 8.16 -6.52 10.29
N PRO A 66 8.14 -6.51 8.95
CA PRO A 66 9.26 -7.01 8.19
C PRO A 66 10.49 -6.10 8.36
N THR A 67 11.65 -6.68 8.11
CA THR A 67 12.93 -5.97 8.07
C THR A 67 13.08 -5.22 6.74
N GLY A 68 13.67 -4.02 6.78
CA GLY A 68 13.87 -3.17 5.60
C GLY A 68 12.89 -2.00 5.53
N ASP A 69 12.84 -1.37 4.36
CA ASP A 69 12.04 -0.17 4.09
C ASP A 69 10.57 -0.56 3.89
N ILE A 70 9.68 0.05 4.68
CA ILE A 70 8.26 -0.34 4.71
C ILE A 70 7.34 0.84 4.47
N ILE A 71 6.21 0.56 3.85
CA ILE A 71 5.10 1.51 3.69
C ILE A 71 3.92 0.95 4.48
N VAL A 72 3.44 1.67 5.49
CA VAL A 72 2.32 1.26 6.35
C VAL A 72 1.07 2.10 6.07
N PRO A 73 -0.16 1.62 6.32
CA PRO A 73 -1.35 2.46 6.23
C PRO A 73 -1.28 3.62 7.24
N PHE A 74 -1.82 4.79 6.89
CA PHE A 74 -1.79 5.96 7.77
C PHE A 74 -2.47 5.74 9.12
N ALA A 75 -3.61 5.05 9.13
CA ALA A 75 -4.26 4.63 10.37
C ALA A 75 -3.33 3.81 11.29
N TYR A 76 -2.54 2.89 10.71
CA TYR A 76 -1.58 2.09 11.49
C TYR A 76 -0.43 2.95 12.03
N TRP A 77 0.04 3.95 11.28
CA TRP A 77 1.04 4.91 11.76
C TRP A 77 0.55 5.66 13.00
N LEU A 78 -0.70 6.15 12.98
CA LEU A 78 -1.28 6.90 14.11
C LEU A 78 -1.27 6.08 15.40
N ASP A 79 -1.60 4.78 15.30
CA ASP A 79 -1.69 3.89 16.45
C ASP A 79 -0.32 3.36 16.94
N ASN A 80 0.68 3.24 16.06
CA ASN A 80 1.93 2.50 16.32
C ASN A 80 3.21 3.33 16.14
N LYS A 81 3.09 4.66 16.15
CA LYS A 81 4.18 5.61 15.92
C LYS A 81 5.46 5.31 16.70
N GLU A 82 5.35 5.03 18.00
CA GLU A 82 6.52 4.76 18.85
C GLU A 82 7.31 3.51 18.44
N VAL A 83 6.62 2.48 17.95
CA VAL A 83 7.26 1.24 17.49
C VAL A 83 7.93 1.46 16.15
N LEU A 84 7.26 2.19 15.25
CA LEU A 84 7.77 2.48 13.91
C LEU A 84 8.99 3.40 13.94
N LEU A 85 9.01 4.39 14.84
CA LEU A 85 10.13 5.33 15.02
C LEU A 85 11.38 4.69 15.63
N LYS A 86 11.28 3.53 16.28
CA LYS A 86 12.44 2.79 16.83
C LYS A 86 13.17 1.96 15.78
N ARG A 87 12.67 1.92 14.54
CA ARG A 87 13.29 1.16 13.45
C ARG A 87 14.44 1.95 12.85
N ASP A 88 15.52 1.26 12.53
CA ASP A 88 16.69 1.82 11.83
C ASP A 88 16.56 1.76 10.29
N SER A 89 15.33 1.73 9.76
CA SER A 89 15.04 1.60 8.32
C SER A 89 14.11 2.70 7.86
N LYS A 90 14.04 2.96 6.55
CA LYS A 90 13.19 4.02 6.03
C LYS A 90 11.73 3.69 6.27
N LEU A 91 10.96 4.75 6.48
CA LEU A 91 9.54 4.66 6.74
C LEU A 91 8.77 5.43 5.69
N GLY A 92 7.76 4.78 5.15
CA GLY A 92 6.76 5.40 4.32
C GLY A 92 5.37 5.17 4.88
N VAL A 93 4.44 6.00 4.44
CA VAL A 93 3.04 5.89 4.81
C VAL A 93 2.16 5.87 3.56
N CYS A 94 1.13 5.03 3.56
CA CYS A 94 0.12 4.97 2.53
C CYS A 94 -1.11 5.72 3.02
N ILE A 95 -1.51 6.74 2.27
CA ILE A 95 -2.73 7.51 2.53
C ILE A 95 -3.77 7.18 1.46
N ASP A 96 -5.01 7.05 1.88
CA ASP A 96 -6.15 6.91 0.98
C ASP A 96 -6.84 8.27 0.77
N GLY A 97 -7.97 8.27 0.05
CA GLY A 97 -8.71 9.50 -0.23
C GLY A 97 -9.52 10.03 0.96
N ASP A 98 -9.70 9.26 2.02
CA ASP A 98 -10.49 9.64 3.19
C ASP A 98 -9.59 10.21 4.31
N ASP A 99 -8.28 10.01 4.21
CA ASP A 99 -7.27 10.62 5.07
C ASP A 99 -7.16 12.15 4.88
N GLU A 100 -6.96 12.86 6.00
CA GLU A 100 -6.75 14.32 5.97
C GLU A 100 -5.27 14.66 5.75
N THR A 101 -4.95 15.37 4.66
CA THR A 101 -3.57 15.78 4.34
C THR A 101 -2.91 16.55 5.49
N GLU A 102 -3.69 17.41 6.16
CA GLU A 102 -3.29 18.19 7.33
C GLU A 102 -2.76 17.32 8.47
N GLU A 103 -3.37 16.15 8.70
CA GLU A 103 -2.95 15.22 9.75
C GLU A 103 -1.64 14.53 9.36
N VAL A 104 -1.54 14.07 8.11
CA VAL A 104 -0.30 13.52 7.54
C VAL A 104 0.84 14.54 7.61
N ALA A 105 0.51 15.82 7.36
CA ALA A 105 1.46 16.92 7.33
C ALA A 105 2.17 17.16 8.68
N LYS A 106 1.55 16.78 9.81
CA LYS A 106 2.14 16.93 11.16
C LYS A 106 3.41 16.11 11.36
N ASP A 107 3.54 15.02 10.60
CA ASP A 107 4.56 13.99 10.81
C ASP A 107 5.51 13.79 9.62
N LEU A 108 5.46 14.65 8.59
CA LEU A 108 6.23 14.51 7.35
C LEU A 108 7.73 14.28 7.54
N LYS A 109 8.32 14.83 8.61
CA LYS A 109 9.75 14.65 8.93
C LYS A 109 10.15 13.19 9.20
N HIS A 110 9.18 12.32 9.42
CA HIS A 110 9.39 10.90 9.70
C HIS A 110 9.22 10.02 8.47
N PHE A 111 8.77 10.59 7.34
CA PHE A 111 8.48 9.82 6.13
C PHE A 111 9.50 10.13 5.05
N ASP A 112 10.18 9.10 4.56
CA ASP A 112 10.98 9.19 3.34
C ASP A 112 10.11 9.07 2.09
N LEU A 113 8.91 8.48 2.24
CA LEU A 113 7.97 8.20 1.15
C LEU A 113 6.52 8.34 1.62
N ILE A 114 5.67 8.95 0.80
CA ILE A 114 4.21 8.89 0.97
C ILE A 114 3.62 8.22 -0.27
N ALA A 115 2.97 7.09 -0.07
CA ALA A 115 2.22 6.39 -1.09
C ALA A 115 0.78 6.96 -1.12
N LEU A 116 0.34 7.33 -2.30
CA LEU A 116 -0.99 7.85 -2.58
C LEU A 116 -1.79 6.72 -3.22
N ASP A 117 -2.82 6.24 -2.55
CA ASP A 117 -3.64 5.14 -3.06
C ASP A 117 -4.66 5.64 -4.08
N PHE A 118 -4.67 5.01 -5.26
CA PHE A 118 -5.63 5.22 -6.32
C PHE A 118 -6.51 3.98 -6.44
N PRO A 119 -7.59 3.85 -5.64
CA PRO A 119 -8.41 2.64 -5.63
C PRO A 119 -9.15 2.42 -6.95
N ALA A 120 -9.47 3.51 -7.65
CA ALA A 120 -10.08 3.49 -8.98
C ALA A 120 -9.63 4.72 -9.79
N PHE A 121 -9.54 4.57 -11.12
CA PHE A 121 -9.14 5.65 -12.02
C PHE A 121 -10.00 6.94 -11.93
N THR A 122 -11.22 6.86 -11.40
CA THR A 122 -12.14 7.99 -11.22
C THR A 122 -11.89 8.79 -9.94
N ASP A 123 -11.04 8.31 -9.03
CA ASP A 123 -10.76 9.01 -7.78
C ASP A 123 -9.69 10.10 -7.98
N GLY A 124 -10.10 11.35 -7.71
CA GLY A 124 -9.24 12.52 -7.84
C GLY A 124 -8.56 12.96 -6.54
N ARG A 125 -8.93 12.41 -5.37
CA ARG A 125 -8.50 12.96 -4.06
C ARG A 125 -6.99 12.87 -3.86
N ALA A 126 -6.38 11.77 -4.29
CA ALA A 126 -4.93 11.57 -4.29
C ALA A 126 -4.14 12.65 -5.07
N TYR A 127 -4.70 13.23 -6.14
CA TYR A 127 -4.07 14.37 -6.83
C TYR A 127 -4.02 15.62 -5.95
N SER A 128 -5.12 15.92 -5.24
CA SER A 128 -5.18 17.04 -4.30
C SER A 128 -4.20 16.86 -3.15
N HIS A 129 -4.08 15.64 -2.61
CA HIS A 129 -3.07 15.32 -1.60
C HIS A 129 -1.65 15.59 -2.12
N ALA A 130 -1.31 15.11 -3.33
CA ALA A 130 0.00 15.34 -3.94
C ALA A 130 0.33 16.83 -4.06
N CYS A 131 -0.59 17.63 -4.63
CA CYS A 131 -0.40 19.07 -4.79
C CYS A 131 -0.19 19.75 -3.43
N LEU A 132 -1.01 19.46 -2.42
CA LEU A 132 -0.88 20.05 -1.09
C LEU A 132 0.45 19.67 -0.43
N LEU A 133 0.85 18.40 -0.53
CA LEU A 133 2.11 17.91 0.03
C LEU A 133 3.31 18.64 -0.57
N ARG A 134 3.33 18.88 -1.88
CA ARG A 134 4.42 19.60 -2.55
C ARG A 134 4.35 21.11 -2.38
N GLU A 135 3.20 21.72 -2.64
CA GLU A 135 3.09 23.19 -2.71
C GLU A 135 2.92 23.84 -1.34
N ARG A 136 2.12 23.24 -0.45
CA ARG A 136 1.78 23.84 0.84
C ARG A 136 2.69 23.36 1.96
N TYR A 137 2.93 22.05 2.02
CA TYR A 137 3.70 21.43 3.09
C TYR A 137 5.17 21.20 2.72
N ASN A 138 5.55 21.49 1.47
CA ASN A 138 6.93 21.41 0.97
C ASN A 138 7.60 20.07 1.28
N PHE A 139 6.84 18.98 1.22
CA PHE A 139 7.37 17.63 1.38
C PHE A 139 8.42 17.36 0.30
N GLN A 140 9.58 16.86 0.70
CA GLN A 140 10.73 16.59 -0.20
C GLN A 140 10.98 15.09 -0.40
N GLY A 141 10.28 14.23 0.34
CA GLY A 141 10.38 12.78 0.17
C GLY A 141 9.68 12.31 -1.11
N GLU A 142 9.73 11.01 -1.35
CA GLU A 142 9.12 10.39 -2.52
C GLU A 142 7.58 10.43 -2.43
N LEU A 143 6.91 10.84 -3.50
CA LEU A 143 5.46 10.71 -3.64
C LEU A 143 5.17 9.60 -4.64
N ARG A 144 4.61 8.50 -4.16
CA ARG A 144 4.40 7.30 -4.96
C ARG A 144 2.91 7.07 -5.25
N ALA A 145 2.51 7.06 -6.52
CA ALA A 145 1.20 6.55 -6.90
C ALA A 145 1.17 5.02 -6.82
N VAL A 146 0.18 4.46 -6.10
CA VAL A 146 -0.07 3.02 -5.99
C VAL A 146 -1.54 2.71 -6.28
N GLY A 147 -1.87 1.46 -6.62
CA GLY A 147 -3.24 1.05 -6.96
C GLY A 147 -3.49 0.99 -8.47
N ASP A 148 -4.59 1.59 -8.93
CA ASP A 148 -5.01 1.61 -10.34
C ASP A 148 -4.29 2.72 -11.14
N VAL A 149 -2.96 2.65 -11.18
CA VAL A 149 -2.12 3.62 -11.90
C VAL A 149 -2.07 3.28 -13.38
N LEU A 150 -2.57 4.19 -14.22
CA LEU A 150 -2.64 4.03 -15.67
C LEU A 150 -1.63 4.93 -16.38
N ARG A 151 -1.05 4.41 -17.48
CA ARG A 151 -0.16 5.15 -18.39
C ARG A 151 -0.67 6.56 -18.72
N ASP A 152 -1.93 6.66 -19.13
CA ASP A 152 -2.53 7.91 -19.62
C ASP A 152 -2.64 9.00 -18.52
N GLN A 153 -2.52 8.60 -17.26
CA GLN A 153 -2.58 9.51 -16.11
C GLN A 153 -1.19 9.96 -15.63
N LEU A 154 -0.11 9.26 -16.01
CA LEU A 154 1.23 9.50 -15.49
C LEU A 154 1.70 10.95 -15.67
N PHE A 155 1.45 11.54 -16.84
CA PHE A 155 1.77 12.94 -17.10
C PHE A 155 1.08 13.88 -16.12
N TYR A 156 -0.22 13.70 -15.88
CA TYR A 156 -0.98 14.55 -14.96
C TYR A 156 -0.60 14.33 -13.50
N MET A 157 -0.36 13.08 -13.11
CA MET A 157 0.13 12.73 -11.78
C MET A 157 1.49 13.40 -11.51
N GLN A 158 2.41 13.36 -12.48
CA GLN A 158 3.70 14.05 -12.37
C GLN A 158 3.52 15.56 -12.20
N ARG A 159 2.55 16.16 -12.91
CA ARG A 159 2.25 17.59 -12.76
C ARG A 159 1.73 17.96 -11.38
N CYS A 160 1.06 17.06 -10.69
CA CYS A 160 0.67 17.22 -9.29
C CYS A 160 1.84 16.98 -8.31
N GLY A 161 3.02 16.62 -8.83
CA GLY A 161 4.26 16.47 -8.07
C GLY A 161 4.54 15.06 -7.56
N ILE A 162 3.83 14.06 -8.09
CA ILE A 162 4.13 12.63 -7.90
C ILE A 162 5.37 12.29 -8.72
N ASP A 163 6.37 11.64 -8.11
CA ASP A 163 7.65 11.32 -8.74
C ASP A 163 7.91 9.82 -8.90
N SER A 164 7.13 8.99 -8.22
CA SER A 164 7.20 7.53 -8.29
C SER A 164 5.85 6.91 -8.65
N PHE A 165 5.86 5.86 -9.47
CA PHE A 165 4.66 5.24 -10.01
C PHE A 165 4.78 3.72 -9.99
N GLN A 166 3.88 3.07 -9.24
CA GLN A 166 3.74 1.63 -9.24
C GLN A 166 2.64 1.21 -10.23
N LEU A 167 3.07 0.85 -11.44
CA LEU A 167 2.17 0.33 -12.46
C LEU A 167 1.78 -1.12 -12.16
N ARG A 168 0.63 -1.53 -12.68
CA ARG A 168 0.22 -2.94 -12.64
C ARG A 168 1.17 -3.80 -13.48
N GLU A 169 1.39 -5.03 -13.04
CA GLU A 169 2.31 -5.99 -13.70
C GLU A 169 1.94 -6.31 -15.16
N ASP A 170 0.70 -6.05 -15.57
CA ASP A 170 0.21 -6.27 -16.94
C ASP A 170 0.48 -5.11 -17.90
N LYS A 171 1.18 -4.06 -17.46
CA LYS A 171 1.51 -2.87 -18.27
C LYS A 171 2.97 -2.86 -18.69
N ASP A 172 3.22 -2.38 -19.90
CA ASP A 172 4.56 -2.17 -20.46
C ASP A 172 5.17 -0.90 -19.85
N MET A 173 6.29 -1.04 -19.12
CA MET A 173 6.93 0.07 -18.42
C MET A 173 7.68 0.99 -19.38
N GLU A 174 8.28 0.43 -20.42
CA GLU A 174 8.96 1.18 -21.47
C GLU A 174 7.98 2.06 -22.25
N ASP A 175 6.80 1.54 -22.58
CA ASP A 175 5.74 2.35 -23.19
C ASP A 175 5.21 3.43 -22.22
N ALA A 176 5.11 3.10 -20.93
CA ALA A 176 4.68 4.06 -19.92
C ALA A 176 5.62 5.27 -19.78
N LEU A 177 6.91 5.12 -20.06
CA LEU A 177 7.84 6.26 -20.10
C LEU A 177 7.50 7.28 -21.19
N ASN A 178 6.88 6.84 -22.29
CA ASN A 178 6.50 7.75 -23.38
C ASN A 178 5.42 8.74 -22.94
N ALA A 179 4.55 8.35 -22.00
CA ALA A 179 3.45 9.18 -21.50
C ALA A 179 3.90 10.54 -20.97
N PHE A 180 5.11 10.64 -20.41
CA PHE A 180 5.66 11.91 -19.90
C PHE A 180 6.03 12.92 -20.99
N THR A 181 6.16 12.47 -22.24
CA THR A 181 6.64 13.29 -23.38
C THR A 181 5.57 13.57 -24.44
N GLU A 182 4.43 12.89 -24.38
CA GLU A 182 3.35 13.03 -25.37
C GLU A 182 2.71 14.43 -25.38
N ILE A 183 2.64 15.07 -24.21
CA ILE A 183 2.06 16.40 -24.06
C ILE A 183 3.18 17.43 -23.90
N SER A 184 3.56 18.06 -25.01
CA SER A 184 4.64 19.05 -25.07
C SER A 184 4.21 20.47 -24.66
N VAL A 185 2.91 20.79 -24.72
CA VAL A 185 2.38 22.13 -24.44
C VAL A 185 1.67 22.17 -23.08
N LYS A 186 2.24 22.92 -22.13
CA LYS A 186 1.72 23.05 -20.76
C LYS A 186 0.98 24.39 -20.57
N TYR A 187 -0.35 24.36 -20.56
CA TYR A 187 -1.15 25.59 -20.47
C TYR A 187 -1.20 26.20 -19.05
N GLN A 188 -1.18 25.34 -18.02
CA GLN A 188 -1.37 25.73 -16.62
C GLN A 188 -0.08 25.58 -15.81
N SER A 189 0.09 26.37 -14.74
CA SER A 189 1.08 26.07 -13.71
C SER A 189 0.68 24.80 -12.96
N ALA A 190 1.65 24.03 -12.48
CA ALA A 190 1.42 22.90 -11.60
C ALA A 190 2.62 22.69 -10.65
N ALA A 191 2.51 21.73 -9.75
CA ALA A 191 3.53 21.42 -8.75
C ALA A 191 4.86 20.89 -9.35
N ASP A 192 4.88 20.52 -10.65
CA ASP A 192 6.09 20.17 -11.39
C ASP A 192 7.04 21.35 -11.68
N GLY A 193 6.67 22.56 -11.26
CA GLY A 193 7.49 23.76 -11.43
C GLY A 193 7.60 24.24 -12.89
N ALA A 194 6.82 23.66 -13.81
CA ALA A 194 6.86 24.05 -15.21
C ALA A 194 6.20 25.42 -15.42
N GLU A 195 6.89 26.32 -16.14
CA GLU A 195 6.35 27.64 -16.43
C GLU A 195 5.19 27.58 -17.45
N PRO A 196 4.05 28.22 -17.17
CA PRO A 196 2.89 28.19 -18.05
C PRO A 196 3.08 29.01 -19.32
N VAL A 197 2.49 28.54 -20.43
CA VAL A 197 2.63 29.14 -21.78
C VAL A 197 2.26 30.64 -21.84
N TYR A 198 1.35 31.13 -20.99
CA TYR A 198 0.96 32.55 -21.02
C TYR A 198 2.09 33.52 -20.62
N LYS A 199 3.15 33.05 -19.95
CA LYS A 199 4.33 33.87 -19.62
C LYS A 199 5.23 34.16 -20.82
N TYR A 200 5.07 33.45 -21.93
CA TYR A 200 5.85 33.63 -23.17
C TYR A 200 5.17 34.57 -24.18
N ARG A 201 4.13 35.30 -23.78
CA ARG A 201 3.42 36.31 -24.58
C ARG A 201 3.69 37.70 -24.01
#